data_AF-A0AAC9SZS9-F1
#
_entry.id   AF-A0AAC9SZS9-F1
#
_cell.length_a   1.000
_cell.length_b   1.000
_cell.length_c   1.000
_cell.angle_alpha   90.00
_cell.angle_beta   90.00
_cell.angle_gamma   90.00
#
_symmetry.space_group_name_H-M   'P 1'
#
loop_
_entity.id
_entity.type
_entity.pdbx_description
1 polymer ?
#
loop_
_entity_poly.entity_id
_entity_poly.type
_entity_poly.pdbx_seq_one_letter_code
_entity_poly.pdbx_strand_id
1 'polypeptide(L)'
;MRDTWTLFTLVYVQSGWQRFLPSSSIAVLSYLATEGAASPTEIDEELRGNVDTAEGLTSDVWEPPLEFTDEELRQLDENSEGIPLVSDGTRRSAEVVNAQAQATRIEEIAELEVFSSHLGLAAIRTLADLLDFMTAAQVTVLADGQYSINPAAPLPEEVLPLTEPRRETEAQLRWNQLHQEMSQQIIALFKPEQPYSINSLSTTIEELAHKLGADPQSIREALVILIDEGDFTITRDPLRAAADDPFNVNVNWEAFYVSRLPVRFNNPPSEDK
;
A
#
# COMPACT_ATOMS: atom_id res chain seq x y z
N MET A 1 9.30 0.27 21.50
CA MET A 1 9.92 0.10 20.17
C MET A 1 9.10 -0.77 19.21
N ARG A 2 8.60 -1.97 19.56
CA ARG A 2 7.70 -2.73 18.64
C ARG A 2 6.34 -2.06 18.38
N ASP A 3 5.83 -1.33 19.37
CA ASP A 3 4.48 -0.75 19.29
C ASP A 3 4.41 0.45 18.33
N THR A 4 5.49 1.23 18.21
CA THR A 4 5.51 2.45 17.39
C THR A 4 5.66 2.18 15.89
N TRP A 5 6.40 1.13 15.50
CA TRP A 5 6.40 0.63 14.11
C TRP A 5 5.06 -0.02 13.71
N THR A 6 4.35 -0.60 14.67
CA THR A 6 2.98 -1.08 14.45
C THR A 6 2.04 0.10 14.17
N LEU A 7 2.20 1.21 14.91
CA LEU A 7 1.45 2.44 14.66
C LEU A 7 1.77 3.05 13.29
N PHE A 8 3.04 3.08 12.89
CA PHE A 8 3.42 3.51 11.53
C PHE A 8 2.70 2.69 10.47
N THR A 9 2.76 1.36 10.57
CA THR A 9 2.08 0.47 9.60
C THR A 9 0.57 0.70 9.59
N LEU A 10 -0.04 0.81 10.77
CA LEU A 10 -1.48 1.04 10.89
C LEU A 10 -1.89 2.37 10.24
N VAL A 11 -1.25 3.47 10.62
CA VAL A 11 -1.63 4.82 10.19
C VAL A 11 -1.20 5.09 8.75
N TYR A 12 0.05 4.84 8.40
CA TYR A 12 0.58 5.21 7.10
C TYR A 12 0.15 4.24 6.00
N VAL A 13 0.27 2.94 6.26
CA VAL A 13 0.09 1.89 5.23
C VAL A 13 -1.35 1.39 5.20
N GLN A 14 -1.91 0.95 6.33
CA GLN A 14 -3.22 0.31 6.39
C GLN A 14 -4.38 1.31 6.25
N SER A 15 -4.29 2.49 6.88
CA SER A 15 -5.30 3.54 6.71
C SER A 15 -5.22 4.25 5.36
N GLY A 16 -4.13 4.06 4.59
CA GLY A 16 -4.00 4.54 3.22
C GLY A 16 -3.30 5.89 3.05
N TRP A 17 -2.78 6.51 4.11
CA TRP A 17 -2.12 7.82 4.05
C TRP A 17 -0.90 7.85 3.11
N GLN A 18 -0.22 6.73 2.88
CA GLN A 18 0.86 6.60 1.90
C GLN A 18 0.47 6.99 0.46
N ARG A 19 -0.82 7.03 0.12
CA ARG A 19 -1.32 7.45 -1.21
C ARG A 19 -1.60 8.95 -1.32
N PHE A 20 -1.52 9.68 -0.21
CA PHE A 20 -1.86 11.10 -0.11
C PHE A 20 -0.70 11.95 0.40
N LEU A 21 0.41 11.32 0.76
CA LEU A 21 1.61 11.96 1.27
C LEU A 21 2.77 11.73 0.29
N PRO A 22 3.64 12.72 0.07
CA PRO A 22 4.89 12.53 -0.68
C PRO A 22 5.75 11.42 -0.07
N SER A 23 6.59 10.77 -0.88
CA SER A 23 7.53 9.72 -0.43
C SER A 23 8.43 10.18 0.72
N SER A 24 8.82 11.46 0.73
CA SER A 24 9.63 12.09 1.78
C SER A 24 8.98 12.06 3.18
N SER A 25 7.65 11.88 3.27
CA SER A 25 6.96 11.64 4.53
C SER A 25 7.48 10.40 5.27
N ILE A 26 8.00 9.41 4.56
CA ILE A 26 8.60 8.20 5.13
C ILE A 26 9.79 8.54 6.01
N ALA A 27 10.63 9.52 5.63
CA ALA A 27 11.79 9.91 6.43
C ALA A 27 11.37 10.42 7.82
N VAL A 28 10.37 11.31 7.85
CA VAL A 28 9.84 11.88 9.10
C VAL A 28 9.11 10.82 9.92
N LEU A 29 8.19 10.08 9.29
CA LEU A 29 7.36 9.09 9.98
C LEU A 29 8.16 7.89 10.47
N SER A 30 9.20 7.44 9.75
CA SER A 30 10.08 6.35 10.19
C SER A 30 10.92 6.74 11.40
N TYR A 31 11.37 7.99 11.45
CA TYR A 31 12.06 8.52 12.63
C TYR A 31 11.11 8.58 13.84
N LEU A 32 9.90 9.12 13.68
CA LEU A 32 8.88 9.12 14.74
C LEU A 32 8.45 7.70 15.15
N ALA A 33 8.43 6.74 14.22
CA ALA A 33 8.17 5.34 14.53
C ALA A 33 9.29 4.69 15.36
N THR A 34 10.52 5.19 15.25
CA THR A 34 11.68 4.68 15.97
C THR A 34 11.78 5.31 17.36
N GLU A 35 11.71 6.64 17.44
CA GLU A 35 11.88 7.41 18.68
C GLU A 35 10.58 7.57 19.48
N GLY A 36 9.42 7.40 18.84
CA GLY A 36 8.09 7.53 19.43
C GLY A 36 7.59 8.98 19.48
N ALA A 37 8.37 9.89 20.07
CA ALA A 37 8.08 11.32 20.06
C ALA A 37 9.38 12.14 19.95
N ALA A 38 9.39 13.19 19.12
CA ALA A 38 10.57 14.00 18.88
C ALA A 38 10.23 15.48 18.71
N SER A 39 11.10 16.36 19.20
CA SER A 39 11.01 17.80 18.97
C SER A 39 11.34 18.15 17.51
N PRO A 40 10.92 19.33 17.01
CA PRO A 40 11.31 19.80 15.68
C PRO A 40 12.83 19.79 15.45
N THR A 41 13.62 20.13 16.47
CA THR A 41 15.08 20.15 16.38
C THR A 41 15.67 18.75 16.23
N GLU A 42 15.14 17.76 16.96
CA GLU A 42 15.59 16.37 16.85
C GLU A 42 15.26 15.79 15.46
N ILE A 43 14.06 16.07 14.94
CA ILE A 43 13.66 15.69 13.58
C ILE A 43 14.57 16.37 12.54
N ASP A 44 14.83 17.66 12.68
CA ASP A 44 15.71 18.43 11.79
C ASP A 44 17.15 17.87 11.78
N GLU A 45 17.69 17.53 12.95
CA GLU A 45 19.02 16.91 13.08
C GLU A 45 19.09 15.53 12.44
N GLU A 46 18.10 14.67 12.64
CA GLU A 46 18.04 13.35 11.99
C GLU A 46 17.99 13.49 10.47
N LEU A 47 17.10 14.34 9.96
CA LEU A 47 16.93 14.53 8.52
C LEU A 47 18.23 14.98 7.85
N ARG A 48 19.02 15.84 8.49
CA ARG A 48 20.34 16.25 7.97
C ARG A 48 21.35 15.10 7.85
N GLY A 49 21.11 13.97 8.52
CA GLY A 49 21.91 12.75 8.40
C GLY A 49 21.66 11.96 7.12
N ASN A 50 20.58 12.23 6.39
CA ASN A 50 20.21 11.56 5.15
C ASN A 50 20.60 12.41 3.91
N VAL A 51 21.09 11.75 2.86
CA VAL A 51 21.51 12.38 1.60
C VAL A 51 20.35 13.13 0.91
N ASP A 52 19.14 12.58 1.00
CA ASP A 52 17.96 13.13 0.31
C ASP A 52 17.32 14.29 1.09
N THR A 53 17.65 14.44 2.37
CA THR A 53 17.09 15.47 3.26
C THR A 53 18.17 16.27 3.99
N ALA A 54 19.33 16.45 3.34
CA ALA A 54 20.52 17.05 3.94
C ALA A 54 20.35 18.48 4.47
N GLU A 55 19.29 19.19 4.05
CA GLU A 55 18.95 20.53 4.56
C GLU A 55 18.08 20.47 5.85
N GLY A 56 17.71 19.27 6.29
CA GLY A 56 16.84 19.04 7.43
C GLY A 56 15.38 19.34 7.09
N LEU A 57 14.67 20.00 7.99
CA LEU A 57 13.27 20.38 7.79
C LEU A 57 13.04 21.37 6.64
N THR A 58 14.08 22.06 6.17
CA THR A 58 13.97 22.97 5.02
C THR A 58 14.16 22.28 3.68
N SER A 59 14.50 20.98 3.66
CA SER A 59 14.65 20.22 2.41
C SER A 59 13.35 20.24 1.62
N ASP A 60 13.47 20.24 0.29
CA ASP A 60 12.31 20.14 -0.60
C ASP A 60 11.53 18.86 -0.29
N VAL A 61 10.21 18.97 -0.20
CA VAL A 61 9.34 17.83 0.05
C VAL A 61 9.28 16.89 -1.16
N TRP A 62 9.56 17.40 -2.36
CA TRP A 62 9.50 16.65 -3.60
C TRP A 62 10.90 16.38 -4.16
N GLU A 63 11.41 15.16 -4.00
CA GLU A 63 12.64 14.70 -4.64
C GLU A 63 12.49 14.67 -6.17
N PRO A 64 13.41 15.22 -6.99
CA PRO A 64 13.36 15.17 -8.46
C PRO A 64 13.02 13.78 -9.00
N PRO A 65 12.18 13.64 -10.05
CA PRO A 65 11.90 12.32 -10.60
C PRO A 65 13.20 11.71 -11.10
N LEU A 66 13.38 10.41 -10.92
CA LEU A 66 14.49 9.69 -11.53
C LEU A 66 14.37 9.82 -13.05
N GLU A 67 15.41 10.36 -13.68
CA GLU A 67 15.51 10.41 -15.13
C GLU A 67 16.19 9.14 -15.63
N PHE A 68 15.53 8.44 -16.55
CA PHE A 68 16.08 7.26 -17.20
C PHE A 68 16.64 7.62 -18.57
N THR A 69 17.73 6.97 -18.96
CA THR A 69 18.20 6.88 -20.34
C THR A 69 17.61 5.66 -21.04
N ASP A 70 17.60 5.66 -22.38
CA ASP A 70 17.14 4.49 -23.15
C ASP A 70 17.95 3.23 -22.82
N GLU A 71 19.23 3.41 -22.46
CA GLU A 71 20.13 2.33 -22.08
C GLU A 71 19.80 1.78 -20.68
N GLU A 72 19.46 2.62 -19.71
CA GLU A 72 19.02 2.17 -18.37
C GLU A 72 17.66 1.47 -18.44
N LEU A 73 16.72 1.98 -19.24
CA LEU A 73 15.46 1.29 -19.48
C LEU A 73 15.69 -0.06 -20.16
N ARG A 74 16.61 -0.13 -21.13
CA ARG A 74 16.99 -1.40 -21.77
C ARG A 74 17.55 -2.39 -20.75
N GLN A 75 18.42 -1.93 -19.86
CA GLN A 75 18.98 -2.79 -18.80
C GLN A 75 17.91 -3.23 -17.81
N LEU A 76 16.97 -2.35 -17.43
CA LEU A 76 15.84 -2.71 -16.58
C LEU A 76 14.93 -3.75 -17.25
N ASP A 77 14.61 -3.58 -18.52
CA ASP A 77 13.80 -4.52 -19.31
C ASP A 77 14.52 -5.88 -19.52
N GLU A 78 15.86 -5.89 -19.62
CA GLU A 78 16.65 -7.11 -19.76
C GLU A 78 16.88 -7.85 -18.42
N ASN A 79 17.00 -7.09 -17.33
CA ASN A 79 17.17 -7.64 -15.98
C ASN A 79 15.83 -8.04 -15.33
N SER A 80 14.69 -7.60 -15.87
CA SER A 80 13.38 -8.10 -15.47
C SER A 80 13.17 -9.49 -16.07
N GLU A 81 13.61 -10.52 -15.35
CA GLU A 81 13.53 -11.94 -15.73
C GLU A 81 12.12 -12.36 -16.21
N GLY A 82 11.87 -12.23 -17.52
CA GLY A 82 10.69 -12.80 -18.18
C GLY A 82 9.36 -12.11 -17.90
N ILE A 83 9.33 -10.90 -17.32
CA ILE A 83 8.11 -10.09 -17.19
C ILE A 83 8.17 -8.96 -18.22
N PRO A 84 7.42 -9.04 -19.33
CA PRO A 84 7.27 -7.89 -20.21
C PRO A 84 6.58 -6.78 -19.42
N LEU A 85 7.29 -5.70 -19.10
CA LEU A 85 6.72 -4.51 -18.48
C LEU A 85 5.73 -3.77 -19.40
N VAL A 86 5.56 -4.24 -20.65
CA VAL A 86 4.64 -3.71 -21.65
C VAL A 86 3.92 -4.88 -22.34
N SER A 87 2.59 -4.83 -22.37
CA SER A 87 1.73 -5.88 -22.92
C SER A 87 1.71 -5.94 -24.46
N ASP A 88 2.18 -4.90 -25.15
CA ASP A 88 2.10 -4.77 -26.61
C ASP A 88 3.43 -4.95 -27.36
N GLY A 89 4.53 -5.21 -26.65
CA GLY A 89 5.87 -5.40 -27.25
C GLY A 89 6.53 -4.12 -27.77
N THR A 90 5.93 -2.95 -27.56
CA THR A 90 6.52 -1.66 -27.93
C THR A 90 7.46 -1.21 -26.82
N ARG A 91 8.75 -1.04 -27.15
CA ARG A 91 9.75 -0.53 -26.19
C ARG A 91 9.38 0.90 -25.78
N ARG A 92 9.43 1.17 -24.47
CA ARG A 92 9.26 2.52 -23.94
C ARG A 92 10.55 3.31 -24.17
N SER A 93 10.46 4.47 -24.81
CA SER A 93 11.59 5.42 -24.87
C SER A 93 11.71 6.18 -23.56
N ALA A 94 12.94 6.51 -23.16
CA ALA A 94 13.25 7.38 -22.02
C ALA A 94 12.46 8.69 -22.04
N GLU A 95 12.32 9.30 -23.21
CA GLU A 95 11.54 10.53 -23.39
C GLU A 95 10.10 10.37 -22.88
N VAL A 96 9.41 9.29 -23.26
CA VAL A 96 8.03 9.01 -22.85
C VAL A 96 7.94 8.69 -21.36
N VAL A 97 8.85 7.88 -20.82
CA VAL A 97 8.84 7.50 -19.39
C VAL A 97 9.11 8.71 -18.51
N ASN A 98 10.13 9.50 -18.82
CA ASN A 98 10.48 10.69 -18.04
C ASN A 98 9.38 11.76 -18.16
N ALA A 99 8.79 11.94 -19.35
CA ALA A 99 7.66 12.87 -19.51
C ALA A 99 6.43 12.42 -18.71
N GLN A 100 6.15 11.12 -18.65
CA GLN A 100 5.06 10.58 -17.84
C GLN A 100 5.33 10.75 -16.35
N ALA A 101 6.55 10.45 -15.87
CA ALA A 101 6.94 10.68 -14.47
C ALA A 101 6.80 12.15 -14.06
N GLN A 102 7.21 13.07 -14.94
CA GLN A 102 7.05 14.51 -14.71
C GLN A 102 5.58 14.93 -14.68
N ALA A 103 4.75 14.37 -15.57
CA ALA A 103 3.31 14.65 -15.61
C ALA A 103 2.62 14.16 -14.33
N THR A 104 2.88 12.91 -13.91
CA THR A 104 2.36 12.34 -12.65
C THR A 104 2.73 13.22 -11.46
N ARG A 105 3.99 13.67 -11.37
CA ARG A 105 4.42 14.56 -10.29
C ARG A 105 3.66 15.89 -10.27
N ILE A 106 3.44 16.50 -11.44
CA ILE A 106 2.69 17.75 -11.52
C ILE A 106 1.26 17.55 -10.98
N GLU A 107 0.64 16.42 -11.29
CA GLU A 107 -0.68 16.05 -10.78
C GLU A 107 -0.67 15.84 -9.26
N GLU A 108 0.31 15.10 -8.72
CA GLU A 108 0.47 14.87 -7.27
C GLU A 108 0.69 16.18 -6.50
N ILE A 109 1.52 17.08 -7.02
CA ILE A 109 1.74 18.42 -6.43
C ILE A 109 0.44 19.20 -6.41
N ALA A 110 -0.28 19.24 -7.54
CA ALA A 110 -1.53 19.98 -7.65
C ALA A 110 -2.61 19.40 -6.72
N GLU A 111 -2.66 18.08 -6.57
CA GLU A 111 -3.58 17.40 -5.65
C GLU A 111 -3.25 17.75 -4.19
N LEU A 112 -1.97 17.66 -3.79
CA LEU A 112 -1.55 18.03 -2.44
C LEU A 112 -1.81 19.52 -2.14
N GLU A 113 -1.68 20.41 -3.12
CA GLU A 113 -2.04 21.84 -2.97
C GLU A 113 -3.54 22.05 -2.72
N VAL A 114 -4.41 21.25 -3.36
CA VAL A 114 -5.85 21.27 -3.07
C VAL A 114 -6.11 20.82 -1.63
N PHE A 115 -5.44 19.77 -1.18
CA PHE A 115 -5.56 19.26 0.19
C PHE A 115 -5.02 20.25 1.22
N SER A 116 -3.85 20.84 0.98
CA SER A 116 -3.26 21.81 1.90
C SER A 116 -4.14 23.06 2.01
N SER A 117 -4.68 23.54 0.90
CA SER A 117 -5.63 24.66 0.91
C SER A 117 -6.92 24.33 1.65
N HIS A 118 -7.44 23.09 1.53
CA HIS A 118 -8.61 22.64 2.28
C HIS A 118 -8.38 22.67 3.79
N LEU A 119 -7.17 22.31 4.23
CA LEU A 119 -6.76 22.34 5.63
C LEU A 119 -6.32 23.73 6.12
N GLY A 120 -6.42 24.76 5.27
CA GLY A 120 -6.07 26.14 5.61
C GLY A 120 -4.55 26.41 5.64
N LEU A 121 -3.75 25.56 5.01
CA LEU A 121 -2.30 25.69 4.91
C LEU A 121 -1.86 26.35 3.60
N ALA A 122 -0.62 26.82 3.60
CA ALA A 122 0.05 27.28 2.38
C ALA A 122 0.40 26.10 1.46
N ALA A 123 0.98 26.40 0.30
CA ALA A 123 1.53 25.36 -0.57
C ALA A 123 2.70 24.66 0.13
N ILE A 124 2.69 23.33 0.12
CA ILE A 124 3.71 22.49 0.78
C ILE A 124 4.95 22.45 -0.11
N ARG A 125 6.06 23.01 0.39
CA ARG A 125 7.34 23.06 -0.35
C ARG A 125 8.46 22.37 0.40
N THR A 126 8.41 22.36 1.72
CA THR A 126 9.46 21.82 2.58
C THR A 126 8.95 20.68 3.46
N LEU A 127 9.87 19.93 4.06
CA LEU A 127 9.51 18.93 5.07
C LEU A 127 8.86 19.53 6.31
N ALA A 128 9.20 20.77 6.67
CA ALA A 128 8.48 21.53 7.70
C ALA A 128 7.01 21.75 7.32
N ASP A 129 6.75 22.20 6.10
CA ASP A 129 5.37 22.38 5.61
C ASP A 129 4.63 21.04 5.58
N LEU A 130 5.31 19.95 5.21
CA LEU A 130 4.73 18.61 5.20
C LEU A 130 4.38 18.13 6.62
N LEU A 131 5.22 18.43 7.61
CA LEU A 131 4.94 18.11 9.01
C LEU A 131 3.73 18.90 9.55
N ASP A 132 3.61 20.17 9.16
CA ASP A 132 2.43 20.99 9.44
C ASP A 132 1.18 20.41 8.76
N PHE A 133 1.30 19.95 7.51
CA PHE A 133 0.24 19.25 6.78
C PHE A 133 -0.20 17.97 7.50
N MET A 134 0.74 17.09 7.85
CA MET A 134 0.44 15.85 8.58
C MET A 134 -0.22 16.12 9.93
N THR A 135 0.16 17.22 10.59
CA THR A 135 -0.44 17.62 11.88
C THR A 135 -1.84 18.17 11.69
N ALA A 136 -2.08 19.02 10.68
CA ALA A 136 -3.41 19.51 10.34
C ALA A 136 -4.35 18.38 9.89
N ALA A 137 -3.80 17.39 9.17
CA ALA A 137 -4.47 16.17 8.75
C ALA A 137 -4.65 15.15 9.90
N GLN A 138 -4.11 15.43 11.09
CA GLN A 138 -4.13 14.58 12.27
C GLN A 138 -3.44 13.21 12.09
N VAL A 139 -2.52 13.10 11.13
CA VAL A 139 -1.60 11.95 10.98
C VAL A 139 -0.55 11.97 12.09
N THR A 140 -0.06 13.16 12.41
CA THR A 140 0.82 13.43 13.56
C THR A 140 0.12 14.33 14.56
N VAL A 141 0.56 14.29 15.82
CA VAL A 141 0.15 15.23 16.87
C VAL A 141 1.35 15.97 17.43
N LEU A 142 1.17 17.25 17.74
CA LEU A 142 2.14 18.07 18.46
C LEU A 142 1.66 18.26 19.91
N ALA A 143 2.35 17.63 20.87
CA ALA A 143 2.07 17.74 22.28
C ALA A 143 3.37 18.10 23.04
N ASP A 144 3.30 19.09 23.92
CA ASP A 144 4.45 19.56 24.72
C ASP A 144 5.71 19.89 23.88
N GLY A 145 5.51 20.36 22.65
CA GLY A 145 6.60 20.69 21.72
C GLY A 145 7.24 19.49 21.01
N GLN A 146 6.64 18.30 21.14
CA GLN A 146 7.09 17.07 20.49
C GLN A 146 6.04 16.52 19.53
N TYR A 147 6.48 16.13 18.34
CA TYR A 147 5.67 15.42 17.36
C TYR A 147 5.67 13.92 17.65
N SER A 148 4.53 13.27 17.46
CA SER A 148 4.40 11.81 17.43
C SER A 148 3.33 11.37 16.44
N ILE A 149 3.35 10.10 16.04
CA ILE A 149 2.30 9.51 15.18
C ILE A 149 0.99 9.45 15.98
N ASN A 150 -0.12 9.91 15.38
CA ASN A 150 -1.42 9.83 16.02
C ASN A 150 -1.99 8.41 15.95
N PRO A 151 -2.14 7.67 17.07
CA PRO A 151 -2.70 6.31 17.04
C PRO A 151 -4.20 6.30 16.68
N ALA A 152 -4.86 7.45 16.75
CA ALA A 152 -6.26 7.64 16.37
C ALA A 152 -6.36 8.53 15.11
N ALA A 153 -5.36 8.47 14.23
CA ALA A 153 -5.39 9.21 12.97
C ALA A 153 -6.68 8.85 12.20
N PRO A 154 -7.44 9.86 11.74
CA PRO A 154 -8.61 9.62 10.92
C PRO A 154 -8.19 9.04 9.55
N LEU A 155 -9.15 8.45 8.87
CA LEU A 155 -8.98 8.00 7.50
C LEU A 155 -8.83 9.22 6.56
N PRO A 156 -8.09 9.11 5.45
CA PRO A 156 -7.93 10.24 4.52
C PRO A 156 -9.26 10.86 4.07
N GLU A 157 -10.29 10.06 3.82
CA GLU A 157 -11.62 10.55 3.39
C GLU A 157 -12.41 11.32 4.46
N GLU A 158 -12.04 11.20 5.73
CA GLU A 158 -12.69 11.91 6.84
C GLU A 158 -12.14 13.34 6.98
N VAL A 159 -10.98 13.63 6.39
CA VAL A 159 -10.26 14.91 6.55
C VAL A 159 -9.95 15.58 5.22
N LEU A 160 -9.69 14.82 4.17
CA LEU A 160 -9.38 15.34 2.84
C LEU A 160 -10.65 15.47 1.98
N PRO A 161 -10.71 16.46 1.08
CA PRO A 161 -11.86 16.72 0.22
C PRO A 161 -11.89 15.75 -0.98
N LEU A 162 -12.03 14.45 -0.71
CA LEU A 162 -12.03 13.43 -1.76
C LEU A 162 -13.34 13.46 -2.57
N THR A 163 -13.24 13.14 -3.85
CA THR A 163 -14.41 12.90 -4.71
C THR A 163 -15.05 11.55 -4.37
N GLU A 164 -16.34 11.36 -4.69
CA GLU A 164 -17.03 10.09 -4.42
C GLU A 164 -16.34 8.88 -5.08
N PRO A 165 -15.94 8.93 -6.36
CA PRO A 165 -15.22 7.81 -6.98
C PRO A 165 -13.89 7.50 -6.30
N ARG A 166 -13.19 8.53 -5.79
CA ARG A 166 -11.95 8.34 -5.04
C ARG A 166 -12.21 7.70 -3.67
N ARG A 167 -13.27 8.11 -2.96
CA ARG A 167 -13.69 7.45 -1.71
C ARG A 167 -14.00 5.97 -1.91
N GLU A 168 -14.78 5.64 -2.94
CA GLU A 168 -15.09 4.24 -3.28
C GLU A 168 -13.82 3.42 -3.56
N THR A 169 -12.88 4.01 -4.31
CA THR A 169 -11.58 3.37 -4.58
C THR A 169 -10.79 3.12 -3.31
N GLU A 170 -10.70 4.11 -2.41
CA GLU A 170 -9.98 3.98 -1.13
C GLU A 170 -10.64 2.96 -0.20
N ALA A 171 -11.98 2.94 -0.13
CA ALA A 171 -12.72 1.96 0.64
C ALA A 171 -12.45 0.53 0.12
N GLN A 172 -12.45 0.33 -1.19
CA GLN A 172 -12.14 -0.96 -1.80
C GLN A 172 -10.69 -1.39 -1.52
N LEU A 173 -9.72 -0.49 -1.63
CA LEU A 173 -8.31 -0.80 -1.35
C LEU A 173 -8.10 -1.22 0.11
N ARG A 174 -8.70 -0.49 1.07
CA ARG A 174 -8.64 -0.87 2.49
C ARG A 174 -9.33 -2.20 2.76
N TRP A 175 -10.49 -2.44 2.15
CA TRP A 175 -11.19 -3.72 2.24
C TRP A 175 -10.30 -4.87 1.77
N ASN A 176 -9.68 -4.73 0.60
CA ASN A 176 -8.77 -5.72 0.05
C ASN A 176 -7.59 -5.98 0.99
N GLN A 177 -6.98 -4.92 1.54
CA GLN A 177 -5.83 -5.02 2.43
C GLN A 177 -6.17 -5.70 3.76
N LEU A 178 -7.32 -5.37 4.37
CA LEU A 178 -7.77 -5.95 5.65
C LEU A 178 -7.88 -7.48 5.57
N HIS A 179 -8.33 -8.00 4.43
CA HIS A 179 -8.61 -9.41 4.25
C HIS A 179 -7.56 -10.12 3.38
N GLN A 180 -6.51 -9.42 2.96
CA GLN A 180 -5.43 -9.98 2.13
C GLN A 180 -4.75 -11.17 2.81
N GLU A 181 -4.46 -11.08 4.11
CA GLU A 181 -3.82 -12.18 4.82
C GLU A 181 -4.71 -13.43 4.81
N MET A 182 -5.99 -13.26 5.11
CA MET A 182 -6.95 -14.36 5.13
C MET A 182 -7.14 -14.97 3.74
N SER A 183 -7.19 -14.14 2.69
CA SER A 183 -7.29 -14.62 1.31
C SER A 183 -6.05 -15.43 0.92
N GLN A 184 -4.84 -14.99 1.31
CA GLN A 184 -3.61 -15.76 1.11
C GLN A 184 -3.59 -17.07 1.88
N GLN A 185 -4.09 -17.10 3.11
CA GLN A 185 -4.20 -18.34 3.89
C GLN A 185 -5.17 -19.33 3.23
N ILE A 186 -6.28 -18.86 2.67
CA ILE A 186 -7.21 -19.70 1.88
C ILE A 186 -6.51 -20.19 0.60
N ILE A 187 -5.80 -19.34 -0.14
CA ILE A 187 -5.01 -19.73 -1.33
C ILE A 187 -4.00 -20.82 -0.99
N ALA A 188 -3.32 -20.72 0.16
CA ALA A 188 -2.34 -21.71 0.59
C ALA A 188 -2.93 -23.12 0.75
N LEU A 189 -4.24 -23.25 1.01
CA LEU A 189 -4.93 -24.54 1.06
C LEU A 189 -4.92 -25.26 -0.29
N PHE A 190 -4.81 -24.51 -1.39
CA PHE A 190 -4.74 -25.04 -2.77
C PHE A 190 -3.33 -25.48 -3.16
N LYS A 191 -2.32 -25.23 -2.31
CA LYS A 191 -0.93 -25.65 -2.49
C LYS A 191 -0.32 -25.20 -3.83
N PRO A 192 -0.33 -23.90 -4.16
CA PRO A 192 0.12 -23.38 -5.45
C PRO A 192 1.59 -23.68 -5.78
N GLU A 193 2.44 -23.88 -4.77
CA GLU A 193 3.88 -24.18 -4.96
C GLU A 193 4.19 -25.67 -5.14
N GLN A 194 3.19 -26.55 -5.02
CA GLN A 194 3.43 -27.99 -5.09
C GLN A 194 3.18 -28.53 -6.51
N PRO A 195 3.91 -29.59 -6.93
CA PRO A 195 3.70 -30.22 -8.24
C PRO A 195 2.26 -30.73 -8.47
N TYR A 196 1.50 -30.90 -7.39
CA TYR A 196 0.11 -31.35 -7.39
C TYR A 196 -0.74 -30.32 -6.65
N SER A 197 -0.95 -29.17 -7.29
CA SER A 197 -1.88 -28.16 -6.79
C SER A 197 -3.32 -28.69 -6.83
N ILE A 198 -4.13 -28.25 -5.87
CA ILE A 198 -5.53 -28.67 -5.74
C ILE A 198 -6.36 -27.71 -6.61
N ASN A 199 -7.26 -28.23 -7.44
CA ASN A 199 -8.08 -27.37 -8.32
C ASN A 199 -9.41 -26.96 -7.67
N SER A 200 -9.89 -27.76 -6.72
CA SER A 200 -11.18 -27.58 -6.07
C SER A 200 -11.11 -28.04 -4.63
N LEU A 201 -11.69 -27.26 -3.72
CA LEU A 201 -11.87 -27.58 -2.31
C LEU A 201 -13.37 -27.63 -2.00
N SER A 202 -13.86 -28.80 -1.57
CA SER A 202 -15.21 -28.94 -1.00
C SER A 202 -15.13 -28.73 0.50
N THR A 203 -15.89 -27.79 1.04
CA THR A 203 -15.83 -27.41 2.46
C THR A 203 -17.08 -26.64 2.91
N THR A 204 -17.09 -26.18 4.15
CA THR A 204 -18.06 -25.21 4.70
C THR A 204 -17.31 -23.99 5.26
N ILE A 205 -18.04 -22.93 5.62
CA ILE A 205 -17.43 -21.72 6.20
C ILE A 205 -16.90 -22.06 7.59
N GLU A 206 -17.64 -22.86 8.34
CA GLU A 206 -17.26 -23.32 9.68
C GLU A 206 -15.98 -24.18 9.65
N GLU A 207 -15.84 -25.07 8.67
CA GLU A 207 -14.63 -25.87 8.48
C GLU A 207 -13.41 -25.01 8.14
N LEU A 208 -13.56 -24.04 7.23
CA LEU A 208 -12.48 -23.10 6.88
C LEU A 208 -12.09 -22.23 8.09
N ALA A 209 -13.07 -21.69 8.81
CA ALA A 209 -12.87 -20.89 10.01
C ALA A 209 -12.09 -21.68 11.07
N HIS A 210 -12.51 -22.92 11.32
CA HIS A 210 -11.82 -23.80 12.27
C HIS A 210 -10.39 -24.13 11.82
N LYS A 211 -10.20 -24.45 10.53
CA LYS A 211 -8.89 -24.84 9.97
C LYS A 211 -7.88 -23.69 9.98
N LEU A 212 -8.33 -22.46 9.76
CA LEU A 212 -7.50 -21.26 9.72
C LEU A 212 -7.45 -20.51 11.05
N GLY A 213 -8.20 -20.95 12.06
CA GLY A 213 -8.26 -20.28 13.37
C GLY A 213 -8.88 -18.88 13.31
N ALA A 214 -9.80 -18.66 12.37
CA ALA A 214 -10.44 -17.39 12.09
C ALA A 214 -11.92 -17.41 12.47
N ASP A 215 -12.55 -16.24 12.56
CA ASP A 215 -14.00 -16.17 12.69
C ASP A 215 -14.69 -16.41 11.32
N PRO A 216 -15.93 -16.93 11.30
CA PRO A 216 -16.65 -17.20 10.06
C PRO A 216 -16.88 -15.97 9.17
N GLN A 217 -16.94 -14.75 9.73
CA GLN A 217 -17.17 -13.54 8.94
C GLN A 217 -15.92 -13.17 8.14
N SER A 218 -14.74 -13.22 8.76
CA SER A 218 -13.45 -13.05 8.07
C SER A 218 -13.27 -14.02 6.90
N ILE A 219 -13.72 -15.26 7.05
CA ILE A 219 -13.70 -16.24 5.95
C ILE A 219 -14.60 -15.80 4.79
N ARG A 220 -15.81 -15.32 5.08
CA ARG A 220 -16.74 -14.86 4.04
C ARG A 220 -16.14 -13.72 3.24
N GLU A 221 -15.58 -12.74 3.93
CA GLU A 221 -15.02 -11.52 3.33
C GLU A 221 -13.78 -11.83 2.49
N ALA A 222 -12.92 -12.72 2.97
CA ALA A 222 -11.79 -13.22 2.19
C ALA A 222 -12.20 -14.00 0.94
N LEU A 223 -13.25 -14.82 1.03
CA LEU A 223 -13.80 -15.56 -0.12
C LEU A 223 -14.40 -14.61 -1.17
N VAL A 224 -15.03 -13.51 -0.76
CA VAL A 224 -15.53 -12.47 -1.70
C VAL A 224 -14.37 -11.86 -2.48
N ILE A 225 -13.27 -11.50 -1.80
CA ILE A 225 -12.10 -10.93 -2.47
C ILE A 225 -11.51 -11.89 -3.50
N LEU A 226 -11.41 -13.18 -3.16
CA LEU A 226 -10.93 -14.18 -4.13
C LEU A 226 -11.83 -14.30 -5.37
N ILE A 227 -13.15 -14.11 -5.22
CA ILE A 227 -14.07 -14.08 -6.36
C ILE A 227 -13.87 -12.81 -7.19
N ASP A 228 -13.78 -11.64 -6.54
CA ASP A 228 -13.67 -10.34 -7.21
C ASP A 228 -12.35 -10.21 -8.01
N GLU A 229 -11.28 -10.86 -7.56
CA GLU A 229 -10.01 -10.95 -8.30
C GLU A 229 -10.09 -11.84 -9.56
N GLY A 230 -11.15 -12.64 -9.70
CA GLY A 230 -11.50 -13.38 -10.93
C GLY A 230 -10.73 -14.68 -11.17
N ASP A 231 -9.82 -15.05 -10.27
CA ASP A 231 -9.05 -16.30 -10.33
C ASP A 231 -9.70 -17.45 -9.54
N PHE A 232 -10.67 -17.17 -8.67
CA PHE A 232 -11.48 -18.17 -7.99
C PHE A 232 -12.97 -18.08 -8.35
N THR A 233 -13.66 -19.22 -8.23
CA THR A 233 -15.12 -19.29 -8.34
C THR A 233 -15.70 -20.11 -7.20
N ILE A 234 -16.85 -19.69 -6.68
CA ILE A 234 -17.53 -20.38 -5.60
C ILE A 234 -18.95 -20.75 -6.02
N THR A 235 -19.34 -22.00 -5.74
CA THR A 235 -20.66 -22.54 -6.13
C THR A 235 -21.84 -21.93 -5.37
N ARG A 236 -21.59 -21.21 -4.26
CA ARG A 236 -22.60 -20.55 -3.45
C ARG A 236 -22.06 -19.20 -2.99
N ASP A 237 -22.93 -18.20 -2.92
CA ASP A 237 -22.59 -16.86 -2.44
C ASP A 237 -22.13 -16.94 -0.96
N PRO A 238 -20.85 -16.61 -0.67
CA PRO A 238 -20.30 -16.70 0.67
C PRO A 238 -20.94 -15.70 1.64
N LEU A 239 -21.55 -14.60 1.19
CA LEU A 239 -22.22 -13.65 2.09
C LEU A 239 -23.61 -14.12 2.53
N ARG A 240 -24.20 -15.09 1.82
CA ARG A 240 -25.59 -15.54 2.04
C ARG A 240 -25.72 -16.97 2.53
N ALA A 241 -24.70 -17.81 2.35
CA ALA A 241 -24.72 -19.20 2.80
C ALA A 241 -24.78 -19.32 4.35
N ALA A 242 -25.43 -20.34 4.90
CA ALA A 242 -25.22 -20.69 6.30
C ALA A 242 -23.77 -21.16 6.53
N ALA A 243 -23.29 -21.13 7.78
CA ALA A 243 -21.88 -21.44 8.05
C ALA A 243 -21.52 -22.92 7.79
N ASP A 244 -22.48 -23.80 7.99
CA ASP A 244 -22.41 -25.26 7.81
C ASP A 244 -22.85 -25.73 6.42
N ASP A 245 -23.28 -24.82 5.55
CA ASP A 245 -23.66 -25.15 4.19
C ASP A 245 -22.44 -25.59 3.37
N PRO A 246 -22.49 -26.74 2.69
CA PRO A 246 -21.40 -27.18 1.84
C PRO A 246 -21.33 -26.35 0.55
N PHE A 247 -20.11 -25.97 0.17
CA PHE A 247 -19.80 -25.35 -1.11
C PHE A 247 -18.44 -25.81 -1.64
N ASN A 248 -18.25 -25.62 -2.94
CA ASN A 248 -16.96 -25.78 -3.60
C ASN A 248 -16.35 -24.43 -3.94
N VAL A 249 -15.06 -24.30 -3.63
CA VAL A 249 -14.18 -23.24 -4.11
C VAL A 249 -13.27 -23.83 -5.18
N ASN A 250 -13.32 -23.29 -6.40
CA ASN A 250 -12.51 -23.74 -7.52
C ASN A 250 -11.54 -22.62 -7.91
N VAL A 251 -10.34 -22.99 -8.31
CA VAL A 251 -9.34 -22.04 -8.81
C VAL A 251 -9.13 -22.24 -10.31
N ASN A 252 -9.05 -21.14 -11.04
CA ASN A 252 -8.59 -21.12 -12.41
C ASN A 252 -7.09 -20.80 -12.41
N TRP A 253 -6.24 -21.82 -12.47
CA TRP A 253 -4.78 -21.64 -12.42
C TRP A 253 -4.24 -20.77 -13.56
N GLU A 254 -4.84 -20.82 -14.74
CA GLU A 254 -4.43 -19.96 -15.86
C GLU A 254 -4.65 -18.49 -15.53
N ALA A 255 -5.85 -18.14 -15.06
CA ALA A 255 -6.16 -16.78 -14.61
C ALA A 255 -5.31 -16.38 -13.40
N PHE A 256 -5.14 -17.28 -12.42
CA PHE A 256 -4.35 -17.07 -11.20
C PHE A 256 -2.89 -16.70 -11.51
N TYR A 257 -2.24 -17.44 -12.42
CA TYR A 257 -0.86 -17.14 -12.79
C TYR A 257 -0.76 -15.85 -13.59
N VAL A 258 -1.69 -15.58 -14.50
CA VAL A 258 -1.70 -14.33 -15.28
C VAL A 258 -1.92 -13.10 -14.37
N SER A 259 -2.81 -13.18 -13.39
CA SER A 259 -3.16 -12.06 -12.51
C SER A 259 -2.15 -11.86 -11.37
N ARG A 260 -1.53 -12.93 -10.85
CA ARG A 260 -0.72 -12.87 -9.61
C ARG A 260 0.78 -13.13 -9.76
N LEU A 261 1.28 -13.58 -10.92
CA LEU A 261 2.73 -13.67 -11.16
C LEU A 261 3.49 -12.32 -11.03
N PRO A 262 2.92 -11.15 -11.36
CA PRO A 262 3.61 -9.87 -11.14
C PRO A 262 3.84 -9.53 -9.66
N VAL A 263 3.03 -10.07 -8.73
CA VAL A 263 3.04 -9.71 -7.30
C VAL A 263 4.11 -10.48 -6.51
N ARG A 264 4.52 -11.66 -6.99
CA ARG A 264 5.46 -12.54 -6.26
C ARG A 264 6.92 -12.10 -6.28
N PHE A 265 7.30 -11.19 -7.17
CA PHE A 265 8.69 -10.73 -7.31
C PHE A 265 9.05 -9.52 -6.41
N ASN A 266 8.10 -9.00 -5.63
CA ASN A 266 8.35 -7.90 -4.68
C ASN A 266 8.68 -8.35 -3.23
N ASN A 267 8.74 -9.64 -2.94
CA ASN A 267 9.31 -10.11 -1.68
C ASN A 267 10.79 -10.43 -1.90
N PRO A 268 11.73 -9.74 -1.21
CA PRO A 268 13.11 -10.20 -1.21
C PRO A 268 13.13 -11.64 -0.66
N PRO A 269 13.99 -12.52 -1.21
CA PRO A 269 14.14 -13.86 -0.66
C PRO A 269 14.52 -13.72 0.81
N SER A 270 13.74 -14.34 1.69
CA SER A 270 14.17 -14.56 3.07
C SER A 270 15.45 -15.39 3.03
N GLU A 271 16.58 -14.78 3.37
CA GLU A 271 17.83 -15.51 3.59
C GLU A 271 17.63 -16.44 4.80
N ASP A 272 17.32 -17.71 4.52
CA ASP A 272 17.59 -18.81 5.43
C ASP A 272 18.41 -19.86 4.67
N LYS A 273 19.74 -19.69 4.75
CA LYS A 273 20.72 -20.75 5.03
C LYS A 273 22.12 -20.19 5.27
#